data_AF-A0A931QXV2-F1
#
_entry.id   AF-A0A931QXV2-F1
#
_cell.length_a   1.000
_cell.length_b   1.000
_cell.length_c   1.000
_cell.angle_alpha   90.00
_cell.angle_beta   90.00
_cell.angle_gamma   90.00
#
_symmetry.space_group_name_H-M   'P 1'
#
loop_
_entity.id
_entity.type
_entity.pdbx_description
1 polymer ?
#
loop_
_entity_poly.entity_id
_entity_poly.type
_entity_poly.pdbx_seq_one_letter_code
_entity_poly.pdbx_strand_id
1 'polypeptide(L)'
;MGASRRTQILMDPEEHRRLRQLARRKKTSVGELIRTAVRATYLEPQELDRKPIVEAILQMNLPAISWNRARREIEAGHARLP
;
A
#
# COMPACT_ATOMS: atom_id res chain seq x y z
N MET A 1 -23.50 3.75 15.26
CA MET A 1 -22.23 4.46 15.54
C MET A 1 -21.26 3.44 16.12
N GLY A 2 -20.29 2.96 15.32
CA GLY A 2 -19.31 1.99 15.81
C GLY A 2 -18.50 2.55 16.98
N ALA A 3 -18.14 1.71 17.94
CA ALA A 3 -17.40 2.13 19.12
C ALA A 3 -15.99 2.63 18.73
N SER A 4 -15.75 3.93 18.82
CA SER A 4 -14.40 4.48 18.75
C SER A 4 -13.59 4.05 19.97
N ARG A 5 -12.36 3.58 19.78
CA ARG A 5 -11.44 3.27 20.88
C ARG A 5 -10.56 4.48 21.22
N ARG A 6 -10.43 4.78 22.52
CA ARG A 6 -9.54 5.85 22.99
C ARG A 6 -8.08 5.39 22.88
N THR A 7 -7.26 6.20 22.22
CA THR A 7 -5.82 5.96 22.06
C THR A 7 -5.07 7.19 22.55
N GLN A 8 -4.02 6.99 23.34
CA GLN A 8 -3.09 8.06 23.73
C GLN A 8 -1.86 8.00 22.84
N ILE A 9 -1.45 9.13 22.31
CA ILE A 9 -0.31 9.26 21.41
C ILE A 9 0.58 10.37 21.97
N LEU A 10 1.86 10.05 22.20
CA LEU A 10 2.87 11.06 22.49
C LEU A 10 3.29 11.71 21.18
N MET A 11 3.30 13.04 21.15
CA MET A 11 3.64 13.82 19.97
C MET A 11 4.66 14.88 20.34
N ASP A 12 5.44 15.32 19.35
CA ASP A 12 6.23 16.52 19.50
C ASP A 12 5.31 17.73 19.86
N PRO A 13 5.69 18.56 20.84
CA PRO A 13 4.86 19.67 21.29
C PRO A 13 4.52 20.68 20.19
N GLU A 14 5.45 20.92 19.26
CA GLU A 14 5.29 21.85 18.16
C GLU A 14 4.37 21.28 17.07
N GLU A 15 4.50 20.00 16.75
CA GLU A 15 3.57 19.30 15.85
C GLU A 15 2.14 19.34 16.39
N HIS A 16 1.95 19.03 17.69
CA HIS A 16 0.64 19.07 18.31
C HIS A 16 0.06 20.50 18.37
N ARG A 17 0.90 21.52 18.56
CA ARG A 17 0.51 22.94 18.46
C ARG A 17 0.01 23.27 17.05
N ARG A 18 0.73 22.88 16.00
CA ARG A 18 0.35 23.11 14.60
C ARG A 18 -0.96 22.39 14.25
N LEU A 19 -1.13 21.13 14.69
CA LEU A 19 -2.38 20.38 14.49
C LEU A 19 -3.58 21.06 15.17
N ARG A 20 -3.43 21.58 16.39
CA ARG A 20 -4.51 22.34 17.06
C ARG A 20 -4.91 23.59 16.29
N GLN A 21 -3.94 24.35 15.77
CA GLN A 21 -4.22 25.53 14.95
C GLN A 21 -4.96 25.15 13.66
N LEU A 22 -4.51 24.08 13.00
CA LEU A 22 -5.15 23.56 11.78
C LEU A 22 -6.58 23.09 12.06
N ALA A 23 -6.80 22.36 13.14
CA ALA A 23 -8.11 21.87 13.56
C ALA A 23 -9.09 23.03 13.78
N ARG A 24 -8.66 24.10 14.46
CA ARG A 24 -9.45 25.33 14.64
C ARG A 24 -9.83 25.97 13.31
N ARG A 25 -8.86 26.13 12.40
CA ARG A 25 -9.10 26.71 11.05
C ARG A 25 -10.09 25.87 10.23
N LYS A 26 -10.01 24.55 10.34
CA LYS A 26 -10.89 23.60 9.65
C LYS A 26 -12.19 23.30 10.39
N LYS A 27 -12.47 23.95 11.53
CA LYS A 27 -13.65 23.70 12.39
C LYS A 27 -13.84 22.21 12.71
N THR A 28 -12.74 21.52 13.00
CA THR A 28 -12.73 20.08 13.33
C THR A 28 -11.86 19.81 14.56
N SER A 29 -11.72 18.54 14.96
CA SER A 29 -10.87 18.13 16.08
C SER A 29 -9.50 17.63 15.62
N VAL A 30 -8.49 17.70 16.49
CA VAL A 30 -7.19 17.07 16.25
C VAL A 30 -7.34 15.57 15.99
N GLY A 31 -8.23 14.90 16.73
CA GLY A 31 -8.53 13.48 16.52
C GLY A 31 -9.10 13.19 15.13
N GLU A 32 -9.89 14.10 14.55
CA GLU A 32 -10.40 13.91 13.19
C GLU A 32 -9.32 14.13 12.13
N LEU A 33 -8.40 15.08 12.34
CA LEU A 33 -7.24 15.25 11.46
C LEU A 33 -6.37 13.99 11.47
N ILE A 34 -6.06 13.45 12.66
CA ILE A 34 -5.26 12.23 12.81
C ILE A 34 -5.97 11.05 12.15
N ARG A 35 -7.27 10.84 12.43
CA ARG A 35 -8.04 9.75 11.79
C ARG A 35 -8.06 9.88 10.27
N THR A 36 -8.20 11.10 9.75
CA THR A 36 -8.19 11.34 8.30
C THR A 36 -6.84 11.01 7.69
N ALA A 37 -5.74 11.47 8.31
CA ALA A 37 -4.39 11.15 7.86
C ALA A 37 -4.11 9.64 7.92
N VAL A 38 -4.51 8.97 9.00
CA VAL A 38 -4.36 7.52 9.16
C VAL A 38 -5.15 6.77 8.08
N ARG A 39 -6.39 7.17 7.81
CA ARG A 39 -7.17 6.58 6.73
C ARG A 39 -6.45 6.74 5.40
N ALA A 40 -6.12 7.97 4.99
CA ALA A 40 -5.50 8.24 3.70
C ALA A 40 -4.11 7.58 3.53
N THR A 41 -3.34 7.46 4.61
CA THR A 41 -1.94 6.98 4.53
C THR A 41 -1.83 5.46 4.69
N TYR A 42 -2.66 4.86 5.56
CA TYR A 42 -2.47 3.47 6.00
C TYR A 42 -3.67 2.55 5.79
N LEU A 43 -4.90 3.09 5.69
CA LEU A 43 -6.11 2.25 5.68
C LEU A 43 -6.92 2.36 4.38
N GLU A 44 -6.74 3.42 3.60
CA GLU A 44 -7.20 3.45 2.23
C GLU A 44 -6.47 2.30 1.54
N PRO A 45 -7.19 1.40 0.85
CA PRO A 45 -6.54 0.43 0.01
C PRO A 45 -5.69 1.23 -0.96
N GLN A 46 -4.37 1.20 -0.78
CA GLN A 46 -3.50 1.19 -1.94
C GLN A 46 -3.89 -0.09 -2.66
N GLU A 47 -4.97 -0.02 -3.45
CA GLU A 47 -4.99 -0.80 -4.68
C GLU A 47 -3.72 -0.38 -5.37
N LEU A 48 -2.65 -1.16 -5.12
CA LEU A 48 -1.46 -1.15 -5.94
C LEU A 48 -2.03 -1.14 -7.34
N ASP A 49 -1.88 -0.01 -8.04
CA ASP A 49 -2.43 0.09 -9.37
C ASP A 49 -1.68 -0.97 -10.18
N ARG A 50 -2.34 -2.11 -10.35
CA ARG A 50 -1.74 -3.28 -10.99
C ARG A 50 -1.68 -3.04 -12.48
N LYS A 51 -2.39 -2.03 -13.01
CA LYS A 51 -2.45 -1.73 -14.42
C LYS A 51 -1.06 -1.41 -14.99
N PRO A 52 -0.25 -0.49 -14.41
CA PRO A 52 1.14 -0.30 -14.83
C PRO A 52 2.01 -1.57 -14.80
N ILE A 53 1.82 -2.43 -13.80
CA ILE A 53 2.58 -3.68 -13.66
C ILE A 53 2.18 -4.67 -14.76
N VAL A 54 0.88 -4.82 -14.99
CA VAL A 54 0.33 -5.68 -16.04
C VAL A 54 0.72 -5.16 -17.42
N GLU A 55 0.64 -3.85 -17.65
CA GLU A 55 1.09 -3.21 -18.89
C GLU A 55 2.58 -3.45 -19.13
N ALA A 56 3.42 -3.33 -18.10
CA ALA A 56 4.84 -3.65 -18.20
C ALA A 56 5.07 -5.13 -18.56
N ILE A 57 4.34 -6.07 -17.95
CA ILE A 57 4.43 -7.50 -18.28
C ILE A 57 3.98 -7.77 -19.72
N LEU A 58 2.89 -7.14 -20.17
CA LEU A 58 2.38 -7.32 -21.54
C LEU A 58 3.29 -6.70 -22.60
N GLN A 59 4.03 -5.64 -22.25
CA GLN A 59 5.05 -5.03 -23.11
C GLN A 59 6.37 -5.81 -23.13
N MET A 60 6.59 -6.74 -22.19
CA MET A 60 7.69 -7.67 -22.32
C MET A 60 7.41 -8.51 -23.58
N ASN A 61 8.27 -8.36 -24.59
CA ASN A 61 8.30 -9.24 -25.78
C ASN A 61 8.80 -10.63 -25.38
N LEU A 62 8.06 -11.30 -24.49
CA LEU A 62 8.37 -12.63 -24.03
C LEU A 62 8.17 -13.59 -25.21
N PRO A 63 9.11 -14.52 -25.44
CA PRO A 63 8.94 -15.51 -26.47
C PRO A 63 7.70 -16.35 -26.15
N ALA A 64 6.80 -16.48 -27.14
CA ALA A 64 5.69 -17.41 -27.06
C ALA A 64 6.24 -18.84 -27.01
N ILE A 65 6.39 -19.40 -25.81
CA ILE A 65 6.87 -20.76 -25.60
C ILE A 65 5.68 -21.71 -25.45
N SER A 66 5.75 -22.86 -26.10
CA SER A 66 4.75 -23.90 -25.89
C SER A 66 4.93 -24.49 -24.49
N TRP A 67 3.81 -24.79 -23.82
CA TRP A 67 3.82 -25.39 -22.50
C TRP A 67 4.68 -26.66 -22.43
N ASN A 68 4.62 -27.52 -23.45
CA ASN A 68 5.40 -28.76 -23.52
C ASN A 68 6.93 -28.52 -23.61
N ARG A 69 7.35 -27.36 -24.13
CA ARG A 69 8.77 -26.97 -24.17
C ARG A 69 9.19 -26.37 -22.82
N ALA A 70 8.40 -25.43 -22.30
CA ALA A 70 8.65 -24.81 -21.00
C ALA A 70 8.75 -25.86 -19.88
N ARG A 71 7.84 -26.83 -19.85
CA ARG A 71 7.84 -27.93 -18.87
C ARG A 71 9.13 -28.75 -18.92
N ARG A 72 9.58 -29.15 -20.12
CA ARG A 72 10.81 -29.94 -20.29
C ARG A 72 12.05 -29.17 -19.84
N GLU A 73 12.12 -27.87 -20.14
CA GLU A 73 13.23 -27.01 -19.71
C GLU A 73 13.26 -26.86 -18.18
N ILE A 74 12.10 -26.69 -17.53
CA ILE A 74 11.98 -26.62 -16.06
C ILE A 74 12.40 -27.94 -15.40
N GLU A 75 11.87 -29.07 -15.85
CA GLU A 75 12.20 -30.40 -15.31
C GLU A 75 13.70 -30.72 -15.48
N ALA A 76 14.27 -30.40 -16.65
CA ALA A 76 15.70 -30.58 -16.92
C ALA A 76 16.60 -29.65 -16.09
N GLY A 77 16.12 -28.45 -15.75
CA GLY A 77 16.81 -27.54 -14.84
C GLY A 77 16.82 -28.05 -13.40
N HIS A 78 15.66 -28.52 -12.91
CA HIS A 78 15.53 -29.08 -11.56
C HIS A 78 16.38 -30.35 -11.37
N ALA A 79 16.46 -31.21 -12.38
CA ALA A 79 17.28 -32.43 -12.35
C ALA A 79 18.80 -32.15 -12.29
N ARG A 80 19.24 -30.92 -12.56
CA ARG A 80 20.65 -30.49 -12.49
C ARG A 80 20.99 -29.74 -11.21
N LEU A 81 20.01 -29.49 -10.35
CA LEU A 81 20.26 -28.97 -9.01
C LEU A 81 20.73 -30.14 -8.13
N PRO A 82 21.81 -29.97 -7.34
CA PRO A 82 22.38 -31.04 -6.50
C PRO A 82 21.42 -31.48 -5.38
#